data_AF-A0A7S4CUG1-F1
#
_entry.id   AF-A0A7S4CUG1-F1
#
_cell.length_a   1.000
_cell.length_b   1.000
_cell.length_c   1.000
_cell.angle_alpha   90.00
_cell.angle_beta   90.00
_cell.angle_gamma   90.00
#
_symmetry.space_group_name_H-M   'P 1'
#
loop_
_entity.id
_entity.type
_entity.pdbx_description
1 polymer ?
#
loop_
_entity_poly.entity_id
_entity_poly.type
_entity_poly.pdbx_seq_one_letter_code
_entity_poly.pdbx_strand_id
1 'polypeptide(L)'
;FFRDKFLFMAQVFVTSSHDADDDIEARTRESSSPKDKLAQDGTKSLFWTKPWYALGSQLKGRTPGEIYMNENAVRARAGLLNITAWVVFFILLTAEKPLFIAYTVGPLVGWDMLAASIFGLVPLSPYGVLGTLLAWGPKPIWKPAGPKRFAWALGVGMVTACLVLGQFQQRTAAIAVNIVCITLTWMEAALGFCLGCWTWNNVIVPLLGKKKCTECNMDVPKQGTVARVKEVQEITQKHPLVVFSKTFCPHCKRAKDLLQLLGAEFEVVELDHTDDKDGYAMALVELTGQKTVPNIFIGGKSIGGADDTFNLHNEGKLCPLLVQVGVPASNCVL
;
A
#
# COMPACT_ATOMS: atom_id res chain seq x y z
N PHE A 1 17.95 -12.75 -55.78
CA PHE A 1 18.84 -11.68 -55.26
C PHE A 1 18.20 -10.81 -54.16
N PHE A 2 16.99 -11.08 -53.65
CA PHE A 2 16.50 -10.45 -52.41
C PHE A 2 15.52 -11.41 -51.70
N ARG A 3 16.03 -12.53 -51.16
CA ARG A 3 15.30 -13.36 -50.19
C ARG A 3 16.15 -14.29 -49.32
N ASP A 4 17.49 -14.16 -49.32
CA ASP A 4 18.39 -15.08 -48.60
C ASP A 4 19.42 -14.36 -47.70
N LYS A 5 19.18 -13.09 -47.34
CA LYS A 5 20.10 -12.31 -46.47
C LYS A 5 19.53 -11.88 -45.11
N PHE A 6 18.43 -12.46 -44.66
CA PHE A 6 17.81 -12.08 -43.37
C PHE A 6 17.96 -13.15 -42.26
N LEU A 7 18.66 -14.26 -42.52
CA LEU A 7 18.75 -15.41 -41.61
C LEU A 7 20.16 -15.66 -41.04
N PHE A 8 21.06 -14.68 -41.09
CA PHE A 8 22.46 -14.84 -40.67
C PHE A 8 22.93 -13.91 -39.53
N MET A 9 22.01 -13.22 -38.85
CA MET A 9 22.37 -12.25 -37.80
C MET A 9 21.74 -12.52 -36.43
N ALA A 10 21.36 -13.78 -36.15
CA ALA A 10 20.79 -14.18 -34.86
C ALA A 10 21.58 -15.32 -34.18
N GLN A 11 22.87 -15.45 -34.46
CA GLN A 11 23.69 -16.53 -33.91
C GLN A 11 25.13 -16.15 -33.62
N VAL A 12 25.35 -15.01 -32.97
CA VAL A 12 26.61 -14.74 -32.26
C VAL A 12 26.25 -13.84 -31.07
N PHE A 13 26.04 -14.43 -29.90
CA PHE A 13 26.61 -13.96 -28.64
C PHE A 13 26.27 -14.98 -27.55
N VAL A 14 27.32 -15.69 -27.13
CA VAL A 14 27.50 -16.39 -25.84
C VAL A 14 26.88 -17.78 -25.68
N THR A 15 27.62 -18.78 -26.18
CA THR A 15 27.82 -20.06 -25.50
C THR A 15 29.13 -20.00 -24.70
N SER A 16 29.09 -20.25 -23.40
CA SER A 16 30.16 -20.67 -22.48
C SER A 16 29.66 -20.32 -21.07
N SER A 17 29.32 -21.23 -20.17
CA SER A 17 30.04 -22.44 -19.78
C SER A 17 29.09 -23.45 -19.12
N HIS A 18 29.22 -24.71 -19.53
CA HIS A 18 28.80 -25.91 -18.81
C HIS A 18 29.75 -26.11 -17.60
N ASP A 19 29.20 -26.40 -16.42
CA ASP A 19 29.32 -27.71 -15.75
C ASP A 19 28.95 -27.67 -14.24
N ALA A 20 28.20 -28.71 -13.84
CA ALA A 20 27.94 -29.24 -12.50
C ALA A 20 27.03 -28.44 -11.54
N ASP A 21 26.03 -29.01 -10.85
CA ASP A 21 25.44 -30.34 -10.80
C ASP A 21 24.07 -30.21 -10.10
N ASP A 22 23.11 -30.96 -10.62
CA ASP A 22 21.95 -31.64 -10.02
C ASP A 22 21.18 -31.09 -8.80
N ASP A 23 19.86 -31.35 -8.90
CA ASP A 23 18.82 -31.34 -7.87
C ASP A 23 18.21 -29.99 -7.46
N ILE A 24 17.20 -29.56 -8.23
CA ILE A 24 15.82 -29.23 -7.78
C ILE A 24 15.02 -28.85 -9.04
N GLU A 25 14.69 -29.83 -9.88
CA GLU A 25 13.73 -29.66 -10.98
C GLU A 25 12.54 -30.62 -10.80
N ALA A 26 11.78 -30.41 -9.71
CA ALA A 26 10.52 -31.13 -9.49
C ALA A 26 9.48 -30.34 -8.68
N ARG A 27 9.35 -29.02 -8.86
CA ARG A 27 8.09 -28.32 -8.49
C ARG A 27 8.01 -26.93 -9.12
N THR A 28 7.24 -26.84 -10.20
CA THR A 28 6.37 -25.74 -10.68
C THR A 28 6.39 -25.64 -12.20
N ARG A 29 5.96 -26.70 -12.90
CA ARG A 29 5.19 -26.53 -14.13
C ARG A 29 3.71 -26.47 -13.73
N GLU A 30 3.31 -25.37 -13.10
CA GLU A 30 1.90 -24.99 -13.09
C GLU A 30 1.63 -24.29 -14.41
N SER A 31 0.68 -24.84 -15.15
CA SER A 31 0.10 -24.25 -16.35
C SER A 31 -0.47 -22.87 -16.03
N SER A 32 0.33 -21.81 -16.25
CA SER A 32 -0.15 -20.43 -16.10
C SER A 32 -1.34 -20.22 -17.02
N SER A 33 -2.51 -19.95 -16.44
CA SER A 33 -3.72 -19.59 -17.17
C SER A 33 -3.45 -18.33 -18.00
N PRO A 34 -4.07 -18.10 -19.18
CA PRO A 34 -3.91 -16.87 -19.94
C PRO A 34 -4.15 -15.59 -19.11
N LYS A 35 -4.92 -15.68 -18.01
CA LYS A 35 -5.17 -14.60 -17.05
C LYS A 35 -3.96 -14.28 -16.16
N ASP A 36 -3.10 -15.25 -15.85
CA ASP A 36 -1.92 -15.06 -14.99
C ASP A 36 -0.81 -14.26 -15.69
N LYS A 37 -0.83 -14.21 -17.03
CA LYS A 37 0.09 -13.41 -17.84
C LYS A 37 -0.18 -11.90 -17.76
N LEU A 38 -1.38 -11.48 -17.34
CA LEU A 38 -1.74 -10.07 -17.17
C LEU A 38 -1.53 -9.55 -15.74
N ALA A 39 -1.33 -10.43 -14.78
CA ALA A 39 -1.13 -10.05 -13.39
C ALA A 39 0.30 -9.52 -13.16
N GLN A 40 0.40 -8.33 -12.58
CA GLN A 40 1.68 -7.71 -12.22
C GLN A 40 2.11 -8.11 -10.80
N ASP A 41 3.42 -8.06 -10.54
CA ASP A 41 4.05 -8.38 -9.25
C ASP A 41 3.65 -7.40 -8.12
N GLY A 42 3.13 -6.21 -8.46
CA GLY A 42 2.62 -5.24 -7.49
C GLY A 42 3.69 -4.47 -6.71
N THR A 43 4.96 -4.87 -6.80
CA THR A 43 6.12 -4.20 -6.17
C THR A 43 6.42 -2.82 -6.75
N LYS A 44 6.08 -2.61 -8.03
CA LYS A 44 6.21 -1.32 -8.74
C LYS A 44 4.91 -0.97 -9.44
N SER A 45 4.57 0.32 -9.50
CA SER A 45 3.49 0.80 -10.37
C SER A 45 4.01 0.96 -11.79
N LEU A 46 3.38 0.27 -12.73
CA LEU A 46 3.46 0.63 -14.14
C LEU A 46 2.64 1.90 -14.37
N PHE A 47 3.13 2.79 -15.21
CA PHE A 47 2.37 3.98 -15.61
C PHE A 47 1.18 3.62 -16.49
N TRP A 48 1.41 2.72 -17.45
CA TRP A 48 0.36 2.15 -18.29
C TRP A 48 -0.16 0.85 -17.66
N THR A 49 -1.48 0.67 -17.68
CA THR A 49 -2.09 -0.61 -17.28
C THR A 49 -1.78 -1.69 -18.32
N LYS A 50 -2.02 -2.96 -17.99
CA LYS A 50 -1.88 -4.09 -18.92
C LYS A 50 -3.21 -4.83 -19.04
N PRO A 51 -3.88 -4.81 -20.21
CA PRO A 51 -3.56 -3.97 -21.39
C PRO A 51 -3.68 -2.47 -21.08
N TRP A 52 -3.14 -1.60 -21.94
CA TRP A 52 -3.01 -0.14 -21.70
C TRP A 52 -4.32 0.61 -21.46
N TYR A 53 -5.46 -0.01 -21.79
CA TYR A 53 -6.82 0.52 -21.60
C TYR A 53 -7.56 -0.16 -20.43
N ALA A 54 -6.86 -0.98 -19.63
CA ALA A 54 -7.49 -1.63 -18.50
C ALA A 54 -7.78 -0.62 -17.39
N LEU A 55 -8.94 -0.81 -16.77
CA LEU A 55 -9.45 -0.03 -15.63
C LEU A 55 -8.45 0.11 -14.48
N GLY A 56 -7.59 -0.89 -14.30
CA GLY A 56 -6.55 -0.95 -13.30
C GLY A 56 -5.72 -2.22 -13.52
N SER A 57 -4.94 -2.58 -12.52
CA SER A 57 -4.05 -3.73 -12.61
C SER A 57 -4.56 -4.92 -11.81
N GLN A 58 -4.43 -6.11 -12.36
CA GLN A 58 -4.55 -7.35 -11.58
C GLN A 58 -3.20 -7.65 -10.93
N LEU A 59 -3.21 -8.09 -9.68
CA LEU A 59 -2.00 -8.31 -8.88
C LEU A 59 -1.80 -9.81 -8.62
N LYS A 60 -0.57 -10.30 -8.72
CA LYS A 60 -0.22 -11.67 -8.32
C LYS A 60 -0.36 -11.83 -6.81
N GLY A 61 -0.91 -12.96 -6.36
CA GLY A 61 -1.11 -13.23 -4.92
C GLY A 61 -2.24 -12.44 -4.24
N ARG A 62 -3.08 -11.75 -5.02
CA ARG A 62 -4.32 -11.06 -4.55
C ARG A 62 -5.56 -11.81 -5.04
N THR A 63 -6.75 -11.33 -4.65
CA THR A 63 -8.02 -11.91 -5.08
C THR A 63 -8.09 -12.05 -6.62
N PRO A 64 -8.19 -13.27 -7.17
CA PRO A 64 -8.18 -13.48 -8.61
C PRO A 64 -9.33 -12.75 -9.31
N GLY A 65 -9.01 -12.00 -10.37
CA GLY A 65 -9.99 -11.26 -11.16
C GLY A 65 -10.42 -9.91 -10.58
N GLU A 66 -9.96 -9.55 -9.38
CA GLU A 66 -10.19 -8.22 -8.81
C GLU A 66 -9.17 -7.21 -9.35
N ILE A 67 -9.64 -5.97 -9.54
CA ILE A 67 -8.85 -4.91 -10.17
C ILE A 67 -8.41 -3.93 -9.09
N TYR A 68 -7.13 -3.59 -9.11
CA TYR A 68 -6.50 -2.71 -8.15
C TYR A 68 -6.00 -1.43 -8.81
N MET A 69 -5.99 -0.36 -8.02
CA MET A 69 -5.50 0.96 -8.39
C MET A 69 -4.47 1.42 -7.36
N ASN A 70 -3.53 2.25 -7.82
CA ASN A 70 -2.56 2.89 -6.94
C ASN A 70 -3.24 4.05 -6.20
N GLU A 71 -3.43 3.90 -4.88
CA GLU A 71 -4.06 4.88 -4.02
C GLU A 71 -3.30 6.22 -4.01
N ASN A 72 -1.98 6.20 -4.16
CA ASN A 72 -1.19 7.43 -4.23
C ASN A 72 -1.57 8.26 -5.47
N ALA A 73 -1.77 7.60 -6.61
CA ALA A 73 -2.19 8.25 -7.85
C ALA A 73 -3.63 8.77 -7.75
N VAL A 74 -4.51 8.00 -7.09
CA VAL A 74 -5.89 8.41 -6.82
C VAL A 74 -5.94 9.67 -5.94
N ARG A 75 -5.16 9.70 -4.86
CA ARG A 75 -5.07 10.86 -3.95
C ARG A 75 -4.47 12.08 -4.64
N ALA A 76 -3.43 11.89 -5.46
CA ALA A 76 -2.84 12.96 -6.26
C ALA A 76 -3.87 13.55 -7.25
N ARG A 77 -4.64 12.70 -7.93
CA ARG A 77 -5.75 13.12 -8.80
C ARG A 77 -6.81 13.93 -8.03
N ALA A 78 -7.22 13.48 -6.83
CA ALA A 78 -8.15 14.22 -5.99
C ALA A 78 -7.61 15.61 -5.61
N GLY A 79 -6.31 15.71 -5.33
CA GLY A 79 -5.64 17.00 -5.07
C GLY A 79 -5.69 17.95 -6.27
N LEU A 80 -5.42 17.47 -7.48
CA LEU A 80 -5.51 18.26 -8.71
C LEU A 80 -6.94 18.76 -8.97
N LEU A 81 -7.93 17.87 -8.79
CA LEU A 81 -9.35 18.22 -8.91
C LEU A 81 -9.75 19.26 -7.87
N ASN A 82 -9.27 19.15 -6.63
CA ASN A 82 -9.54 20.13 -5.58
C ASN A 82 -8.98 21.52 -5.94
N ILE A 83 -7.76 21.60 -6.50
CA ILE A 83 -7.19 22.88 -6.99
C ILE A 83 -8.11 23.48 -8.05
N THR A 84 -8.59 22.67 -9.00
CA THR A 84 -9.49 23.17 -10.06
C THR A 84 -10.84 23.61 -9.50
N ALA A 85 -11.33 22.93 -8.47
CA ALA A 85 -12.58 23.28 -7.79
C ALA A 85 -12.47 24.64 -7.07
N TRP A 86 -11.34 24.94 -6.43
CA TRP A 86 -11.06 26.26 -5.86
C TRP A 86 -10.99 27.37 -6.91
N VAL A 87 -10.34 27.11 -8.05
CA VAL A 87 -10.32 28.08 -9.18
C VAL A 87 -11.75 28.36 -9.65
N VAL A 88 -12.57 27.33 -9.81
CA VAL A 88 -14.00 27.48 -10.17
C VAL A 88 -14.76 28.26 -9.10
N PHE A 89 -14.53 27.99 -7.81
CA PHE A 89 -15.14 28.74 -6.71
C PHE A 89 -14.87 30.25 -6.81
N PHE A 90 -13.61 30.63 -6.98
CA PHE A 90 -13.24 32.04 -7.10
C PHE A 90 -13.86 32.70 -8.34
N ILE A 91 -13.86 32.03 -9.48
CA ILE A 91 -14.52 32.54 -10.69
C ILE A 91 -16.03 32.66 -10.47
N LEU A 92 -16.66 31.70 -9.79
CA LEU A 92 -18.08 31.77 -9.43
C LEU A 92 -18.39 32.92 -8.48
N LEU A 93 -17.43 33.46 -7.71
CA LEU A 93 -17.62 34.63 -6.86
C LEU A 93 -17.39 35.96 -7.59
N THR A 94 -16.44 36.01 -8.53
CA THR A 94 -16.01 37.27 -9.16
C THR A 94 -16.60 37.52 -10.54
N ALA A 95 -16.87 36.47 -11.33
CA ALA A 95 -17.34 36.62 -12.70
C ALA A 95 -18.86 36.79 -12.77
N GLU A 96 -19.32 37.83 -13.46
CA GLU A 96 -20.75 38.07 -13.71
C GLU A 96 -21.35 37.02 -14.67
N LYS A 97 -20.58 36.58 -15.66
CA LYS A 97 -20.96 35.53 -16.61
C LYS A 97 -19.88 34.43 -16.63
N PRO A 98 -20.03 33.35 -15.87
CA PRO A 98 -19.04 32.27 -15.78
C PRO A 98 -19.04 31.35 -17.02
N LEU A 99 -19.01 31.94 -18.23
CA LEU A 99 -19.01 31.22 -19.51
C LEU A 99 -17.83 30.25 -19.58
N PHE A 100 -16.66 30.69 -19.10
CA PHE A 100 -15.46 29.86 -19.03
C PHE A 100 -15.69 28.55 -18.27
N ILE A 101 -16.40 28.58 -17.14
CA ILE A 101 -16.69 27.38 -16.35
C ILE A 101 -17.60 26.43 -17.13
N ALA A 102 -18.67 26.96 -17.74
CA ALA A 102 -19.66 26.15 -18.44
C ALA A 102 -19.09 25.46 -19.69
N TYR A 103 -18.19 26.11 -20.43
CA TYR A 103 -17.70 25.59 -21.72
C TYR A 103 -16.30 24.97 -21.67
N THR A 104 -15.51 25.19 -20.62
CA THR A 104 -14.15 24.64 -20.55
C THR A 104 -13.93 23.74 -19.34
N VAL A 105 -14.00 24.29 -18.12
CA VAL A 105 -13.64 23.58 -16.90
C VAL A 105 -14.64 22.47 -16.59
N GLY A 106 -15.94 22.76 -16.68
CA GLY A 106 -16.99 21.77 -16.40
C GLY A 106 -16.92 20.56 -17.33
N PRO A 107 -16.87 20.72 -18.66
CA PRO A 107 -16.67 19.61 -19.60
C PRO A 107 -15.37 18.83 -19.35
N LEU A 108 -14.26 19.52 -19.05
CA LEU A 108 -12.98 18.86 -18.75
C LEU A 108 -13.06 17.98 -17.49
N VAL A 109 -13.56 18.53 -16.38
CA VAL A 109 -13.70 17.80 -15.11
C VAL A 109 -14.75 16.69 -15.23
N GLY A 110 -15.85 16.95 -15.93
CA GLY A 110 -16.90 15.97 -16.21
C GLY A 110 -16.37 14.80 -17.03
N TRP A 111 -15.61 15.08 -18.10
CA TRP A 111 -14.95 14.06 -18.90
C TRP A 111 -13.93 13.26 -18.08
N ASP A 112 -13.11 13.93 -17.26
CA ASP A 112 -12.15 13.23 -16.39
C ASP A 112 -12.83 12.25 -15.44
N MET A 113 -13.88 12.67 -14.76
CA MET A 113 -14.65 11.82 -13.84
C MET A 113 -15.31 10.65 -14.57
N LEU A 114 -15.88 10.91 -15.74
CA LEU A 114 -16.52 9.89 -16.57
C LEU A 114 -15.50 8.87 -17.07
N ALA A 115 -14.41 9.34 -17.68
CA ALA A 115 -13.32 8.50 -18.17
C ALA A 115 -12.74 7.64 -17.05
N ALA A 116 -12.52 8.21 -15.86
CA ALA A 116 -12.04 7.44 -14.72
C ALA A 116 -13.03 6.36 -14.27
N SER A 117 -14.33 6.66 -14.23
CA SER A 117 -15.37 5.70 -13.82
C SER A 117 -15.49 4.48 -14.75
N ILE A 118 -15.18 4.66 -16.04
CA ILE A 118 -15.30 3.63 -17.08
C ILE A 118 -13.96 2.93 -17.33
N PHE A 119 -12.88 3.71 -17.51
CA PHE A 119 -11.57 3.25 -18.00
C PHE A 119 -10.44 3.37 -16.98
N GLY A 120 -10.67 3.97 -15.82
CA GLY A 120 -9.64 4.15 -14.79
C GLY A 120 -8.77 5.38 -15.04
N LEU A 121 -7.63 5.47 -14.34
CA LEU A 121 -6.84 6.71 -14.29
C LEU A 121 -6.14 7.04 -15.62
N VAL A 122 -5.74 6.04 -16.40
CA VAL A 122 -4.87 6.20 -17.56
C VAL A 122 -5.45 5.37 -18.71
N PRO A 123 -5.47 5.86 -19.98
CA PRO A 123 -5.01 7.18 -20.47
C PRO A 123 -6.04 8.29 -20.42
N LEU A 124 -7.33 7.96 -20.36
CA LEU A 124 -8.38 8.86 -20.85
C LEU A 124 -8.78 9.94 -19.82
N SER A 125 -8.42 9.74 -18.55
CA SER A 125 -8.65 10.70 -17.47
C SER A 125 -7.45 11.66 -17.37
N PRO A 126 -7.55 12.92 -17.83
CA PRO A 126 -6.41 13.84 -17.83
C PRO A 126 -5.83 14.07 -16.44
N TYR A 127 -6.67 14.23 -15.40
CA TYR A 127 -6.19 14.34 -14.03
C TYR A 127 -5.71 13.00 -13.48
N GLY A 128 -6.20 11.88 -13.99
CA GLY A 128 -5.70 10.54 -13.67
C GLY A 128 -4.30 10.28 -14.22
N VAL A 129 -4.01 10.72 -15.46
CA VAL A 129 -2.67 10.67 -16.05
C VAL A 129 -1.70 11.55 -15.24
N LEU A 130 -2.09 12.80 -14.96
CA LEU A 130 -1.27 13.71 -14.16
C LEU A 130 -1.07 13.19 -12.73
N GLY A 131 -2.11 12.67 -12.08
CA GLY A 131 -2.03 12.07 -10.75
C GLY A 131 -1.12 10.84 -10.73
N THR A 132 -1.17 10.01 -11.77
CA THR A 132 -0.27 8.85 -11.92
C THR A 132 1.17 9.29 -12.11
N LEU A 133 1.42 10.36 -12.87
CA LEU A 133 2.75 10.95 -13.05
C LEU A 133 3.31 11.48 -11.71
N LEU A 134 2.49 12.20 -10.94
CA LEU A 134 2.88 12.73 -9.63
C LEU A 134 3.17 11.62 -8.60
N ALA A 135 2.54 10.46 -8.77
CA ALA A 135 2.69 9.31 -7.88
C ALA A 135 3.70 8.26 -8.36
N TRP A 136 4.51 8.54 -9.39
CA TRP A 136 5.38 7.53 -10.03
C TRP A 136 6.51 7.04 -9.10
N GLY A 137 7.10 7.91 -8.28
CA GLY A 137 8.26 7.58 -7.45
C GLY A 137 7.96 6.74 -6.19
N PRO A 138 6.99 7.11 -5.34
CA PRO A 138 6.72 6.41 -4.09
C PRO A 138 6.28 4.95 -4.27
N LYS A 139 6.52 4.10 -3.26
CA LYS A 139 6.02 2.72 -3.25
C LYS A 139 4.49 2.72 -3.43
N PRO A 140 3.93 1.93 -4.38
CA PRO A 140 2.51 1.96 -4.69
C PRO A 140 1.71 1.33 -3.55
N ILE A 141 0.57 1.94 -3.23
CA ILE A 141 -0.39 1.39 -2.27
C ILE A 141 -1.57 0.89 -3.09
N TRP A 142 -1.76 -0.42 -3.14
CA TRP A 142 -2.82 -1.01 -3.94
C TRP A 142 -4.13 -1.10 -3.16
N LYS A 143 -5.18 -0.55 -3.76
CA LYS A 143 -6.55 -0.64 -3.26
C LYS A 143 -7.50 -1.09 -4.38
N PRO A 144 -8.58 -1.79 -4.04
CA PRO A 144 -9.54 -2.29 -5.02
C PRO A 144 -10.28 -1.15 -5.71
N ALA A 145 -10.51 -1.31 -7.02
CA ALA A 145 -11.05 -0.27 -7.90
C ALA A 145 -12.56 -0.04 -7.76
N GLY A 146 -13.31 -1.05 -7.33
CA GLY A 146 -14.79 -1.00 -7.26
C GLY A 146 -15.34 0.22 -6.51
N PRO A 147 -14.95 0.43 -5.24
CA PRO A 147 -15.38 1.59 -4.45
C PRO A 147 -15.02 2.94 -5.10
N LYS A 148 -13.85 3.02 -5.74
CA LYS A 148 -13.36 4.24 -6.40
C LYS A 148 -14.20 4.62 -7.61
N ARG A 149 -14.60 3.63 -8.41
CA ARG A 149 -15.50 3.87 -9.56
C ARG A 149 -16.84 4.44 -9.15
N PHE A 150 -17.40 3.93 -8.05
CA PHE A 150 -18.64 4.46 -7.51
C PHE A 150 -18.49 5.92 -7.09
N ALA A 151 -17.40 6.25 -6.39
CA ALA A 151 -17.11 7.63 -6.02
C ALA A 151 -16.98 8.56 -7.23
N TRP A 152 -16.30 8.13 -8.30
CA TRP A 152 -16.18 8.94 -9.52
C TRP A 152 -17.50 9.10 -10.28
N ALA A 153 -18.36 8.06 -10.28
CA ALA A 153 -19.70 8.16 -10.85
C ALA A 153 -20.58 9.18 -10.09
N LEU A 154 -20.49 9.22 -8.75
CA LEU A 154 -21.13 10.29 -7.96
C LEU A 154 -20.55 11.67 -8.34
N GLY A 155 -19.23 11.76 -8.54
CA GLY A 155 -18.57 12.96 -9.02
C GLY A 155 -19.10 13.46 -10.37
N VAL A 156 -19.32 12.56 -11.34
CA VAL A 156 -19.98 12.90 -12.62
C VAL A 156 -21.34 13.54 -12.37
N GLY A 157 -22.17 12.92 -11.53
CA GLY A 157 -23.51 13.45 -11.20
C GLY A 157 -23.46 14.85 -10.59
N MET A 158 -22.53 15.10 -9.66
CA MET A 158 -22.36 16.43 -9.05
C MET A 158 -21.88 17.48 -10.06
N VAL A 159 -20.95 17.13 -10.95
CA VAL A 159 -20.47 18.05 -12.01
C VAL A 159 -21.58 18.37 -13.00
N THR A 160 -22.36 17.37 -13.42
CA THR A 160 -23.52 17.58 -14.29
C THR A 160 -24.55 18.47 -13.61
N ALA A 161 -24.84 18.27 -12.32
CA ALA A 161 -25.74 19.12 -11.56
C ALA A 161 -25.24 20.58 -11.52
N CYS A 162 -23.97 20.82 -11.23
CA CYS A 162 -23.36 22.15 -11.29
C CYS A 162 -23.53 22.81 -12.66
N LEU A 163 -23.27 22.06 -13.75
CA LEU A 163 -23.40 22.57 -15.12
C LEU A 163 -24.85 22.95 -15.45
N VAL A 164 -25.80 22.08 -15.10
CA VAL A 164 -27.23 22.33 -15.32
C VAL A 164 -27.71 23.54 -14.51
N LEU A 165 -27.38 23.61 -13.22
CA LEU A 165 -27.71 24.77 -12.38
C LEU A 165 -27.12 26.07 -12.92
N GLY A 166 -25.91 26.02 -13.50
CA GLY A 166 -25.29 27.13 -14.19
C GLY A 166 -26.10 27.61 -15.41
N GLN A 167 -26.67 26.70 -16.21
CA GLN A 167 -27.53 27.05 -17.34
C GLN A 167 -28.84 27.72 -16.89
N PHE A 168 -29.40 27.31 -15.76
CA PHE A 168 -30.58 27.92 -15.15
C PHE A 168 -30.29 29.17 -14.31
N GLN A 169 -29.06 29.72 -14.40
CA GLN A 169 -28.62 30.91 -13.66
C GLN A 169 -28.76 30.80 -12.12
N GLN A 170 -28.80 29.58 -11.57
CA GLN A 170 -28.88 29.32 -10.14
C GLN A 170 -27.48 29.38 -9.49
N ARG A 171 -26.87 30.57 -9.51
CA ARG A 171 -25.48 30.80 -9.06
C ARG A 171 -25.23 30.32 -7.62
N THR A 172 -26.15 30.65 -6.71
CA THR A 172 -26.03 30.27 -5.29
C THR A 172 -26.04 28.75 -5.11
N ALA A 173 -26.89 28.04 -5.84
CA ALA A 173 -26.94 26.58 -5.79
C ALA A 173 -25.67 25.96 -6.38
N ALA A 174 -25.15 26.49 -7.48
CA ALA A 174 -23.90 26.03 -8.08
C ALA A 174 -22.69 26.23 -7.13
N ILE A 175 -22.63 27.37 -6.42
CA ILE A 175 -21.62 27.63 -5.39
C ILE A 175 -21.74 26.60 -4.25
N ALA A 176 -22.96 26.35 -3.75
CA ALA A 176 -23.18 25.39 -2.68
C ALA A 176 -22.71 23.97 -3.07
N VAL A 177 -23.05 23.49 -4.26
CA VAL A 177 -22.58 22.17 -4.75
C VAL A 177 -21.06 22.16 -4.93
N ASN A 178 -20.46 23.24 -5.42
CA ASN A 178 -19.01 23.34 -5.57
C ASN A 178 -18.27 23.31 -4.20
N ILE A 179 -18.80 23.96 -3.15
CA ILE A 179 -18.27 23.86 -1.78
C ILE A 179 -18.30 22.41 -1.29
N VAL A 180 -19.37 21.67 -1.58
CA VAL A 180 -19.45 20.24 -1.24
C VAL A 180 -18.38 19.46 -2.00
N CYS A 181 -18.19 19.70 -3.31
CA CYS A 181 -17.12 19.07 -4.10
C CYS A 181 -15.73 19.35 -3.53
N ILE A 182 -15.43 20.60 -3.17
CA ILE A 182 -14.15 21.00 -2.55
C ILE A 182 -13.93 20.22 -1.26
N THR A 183 -14.93 20.18 -0.39
CA THR A 183 -14.81 19.49 0.90
C THR A 183 -14.55 18.00 0.71
N LEU A 184 -15.31 17.33 -0.15
CA LEU A 184 -15.18 15.89 -0.39
C LEU A 184 -13.83 15.53 -1.04
N THR A 185 -13.40 16.31 -2.04
CA THR A 185 -12.11 16.06 -2.73
C THR A 185 -10.92 16.38 -1.82
N TRP A 186 -11.03 17.41 -0.97
CA TRP A 186 -10.02 17.72 0.04
C TRP A 186 -9.88 16.59 1.08
N MET A 187 -10.99 16.02 1.58
CA MET A 187 -10.93 14.89 2.51
C MET A 187 -10.21 13.67 1.91
N GLU A 188 -10.44 13.37 0.63
CA GLU A 188 -9.75 12.27 -0.06
C GLU A 188 -8.27 12.58 -0.27
N ALA A 189 -7.93 13.79 -0.71
CA ALA A 189 -6.54 14.18 -0.95
C ALA A 189 -5.72 14.27 0.35
N ALA A 190 -6.20 15.04 1.33
CA ALA A 190 -5.48 15.36 2.56
C ALA A 190 -5.52 14.22 3.58
N LEU A 191 -6.71 13.71 3.88
CA LEU A 191 -6.92 12.72 4.94
C LEU A 191 -6.86 11.28 4.43
N GLY A 192 -6.95 11.07 3.11
CA GLY A 192 -7.11 9.72 2.55
C GLY A 192 -8.50 9.12 2.79
N PHE A 193 -9.48 9.94 3.17
CA PHE A 193 -10.85 9.50 3.42
C PHE A 193 -11.76 9.85 2.24
N CYS A 194 -12.23 8.83 1.52
CA CYS A 194 -13.17 8.99 0.41
C CYS A 194 -14.58 8.61 0.85
N LEU A 195 -15.48 9.58 0.98
CA LEU A 195 -16.85 9.35 1.41
C LEU A 195 -17.58 8.37 0.47
N GLY A 196 -17.41 8.50 -0.85
CA GLY A 196 -18.02 7.59 -1.82
C GLY A 196 -17.55 6.13 -1.68
N CYS A 197 -16.25 5.92 -1.40
CA CYS A 197 -15.74 4.57 -1.12
C CYS A 197 -16.34 4.00 0.16
N TRP A 198 -16.48 4.85 1.19
CA TRP A 198 -17.08 4.45 2.45
C TRP A 198 -18.56 4.06 2.28
N THR A 199 -19.34 4.84 1.53
CA THR A 199 -20.75 4.50 1.23
C THR A 199 -20.87 3.22 0.44
N TRP A 200 -19.98 2.99 -0.53
CA TRP A 200 -19.96 1.74 -1.28
C TRP A 200 -19.80 0.53 -0.36
N ASN A 201 -18.80 0.55 0.52
CA ASN A 201 -18.47 -0.58 1.38
C ASN A 201 -19.49 -0.82 2.52
N ASN A 202 -20.00 0.26 3.11
CA ASN A 202 -20.84 0.17 4.32
C ASN A 202 -22.34 0.18 4.03
N VAL A 203 -22.76 0.73 2.89
CA VAL A 203 -24.17 0.88 2.54
C VAL A 203 -24.52 0.07 1.31
N ILE A 204 -23.86 0.32 0.17
CA ILE A 204 -24.24 -0.27 -1.11
C ILE A 204 -23.97 -1.78 -1.17
N VAL A 205 -22.80 -2.23 -0.74
CA VAL A 205 -22.43 -3.65 -0.76
C VAL A 205 -23.38 -4.51 0.11
N PRO A 206 -23.68 -4.13 1.37
CA PRO A 206 -24.69 -4.82 2.17
C PRO A 206 -26.08 -4.82 1.53
N LEU A 207 -26.52 -3.68 0.97
CA LEU A 207 -27.84 -3.58 0.31
C LEU A 207 -27.96 -4.48 -0.92
N LEU A 208 -26.86 -4.69 -1.65
CA LEU A 208 -26.83 -5.58 -2.82
C LEU A 208 -26.61 -7.06 -2.47
N GLY A 209 -26.50 -7.42 -1.18
CA GLY A 209 -26.20 -8.78 -0.75
C GLY A 209 -24.84 -9.30 -1.26
N LYS A 210 -23.93 -8.40 -1.66
CA LYS A 210 -22.59 -8.77 -2.16
C LYS A 210 -21.66 -8.99 -0.97
N LYS A 211 -20.72 -9.94 -1.11
CA LYS A 211 -19.66 -10.14 -0.11
C LYS A 211 -18.86 -8.85 0.04
N LYS A 212 -18.67 -8.38 1.28
CA LYS A 212 -17.74 -7.28 1.57
C LYS A 212 -16.35 -7.69 1.10
N CYS A 213 -15.72 -6.80 0.34
CA CYS A 213 -14.34 -6.94 -0.03
C CYS A 213 -13.50 -6.87 1.25
N THR A 214 -12.82 -7.98 1.57
CA THR A 214 -12.02 -8.10 2.81
C THR A 214 -10.90 -7.08 2.80
N GLU A 215 -10.20 -6.92 1.68
CA GLU A 215 -9.09 -5.96 1.50
C GLU A 215 -9.50 -4.47 1.46
N CYS A 216 -10.81 -4.21 1.38
CA CYS A 216 -11.40 -2.88 1.46
C CYS A 216 -11.57 -2.39 2.89
N ASN A 217 -11.50 -3.32 3.86
CA ASN A 217 -11.55 -2.98 5.27
C ASN A 217 -10.21 -2.34 5.69
N MET A 218 -10.25 -1.27 6.49
CA MET A 218 -9.02 -0.62 6.97
C MET A 218 -8.20 -1.52 7.89
N ASP A 219 -8.79 -2.63 8.35
CA ASP A 219 -8.22 -3.55 9.32
C ASP A 219 -7.41 -4.70 8.69
N VAL A 220 -7.29 -4.76 7.37
CA VAL A 220 -6.47 -5.82 6.74
C VAL A 220 -4.99 -5.45 6.83
N PRO A 221 -4.15 -6.24 7.53
CA PRO A 221 -2.71 -6.01 7.55
C PRO A 221 -2.18 -6.05 6.12
N LYS A 222 -1.32 -5.09 5.77
CA LYS A 222 -0.71 -5.01 4.44
C LYS A 222 -0.07 -6.37 4.12
N GLN A 223 -0.17 -6.88 2.89
CA GLN A 223 0.40 -8.20 2.54
C GLN A 223 1.88 -8.35 2.92
N GLY A 224 2.67 -7.28 2.85
CA GLY A 224 4.05 -7.27 3.36
C GLY A 224 4.13 -7.50 4.87
N THR A 225 3.21 -6.93 5.65
CA THR A 225 3.09 -7.15 7.10
C THR A 225 2.79 -8.62 7.41
N VAL A 226 1.90 -9.30 6.67
CA VAL A 226 1.59 -10.72 6.91
C VAL A 226 2.82 -11.62 6.68
N ALA A 227 3.63 -11.33 5.66
CA ALA A 227 4.87 -12.07 5.42
C ALA A 227 5.89 -11.82 6.54
N ARG A 228 6.07 -10.57 6.97
CA ARG A 228 6.99 -10.21 8.06
C ARG A 228 6.54 -10.72 9.42
N VAL A 229 5.23 -10.79 9.69
CA VAL A 229 4.68 -11.40 10.91
C VAL A 229 5.06 -12.88 10.99
N LYS A 230 4.94 -13.62 9.88
CA LYS A 230 5.38 -15.02 9.83
C LYS A 230 6.88 -15.16 10.05
N GLU A 231 7.68 -14.32 9.39
CA GLU A 231 9.14 -14.33 9.54
C GLU A 231 9.57 -14.03 10.99
N VAL A 232 8.97 -13.04 11.64
CA VAL A 232 9.22 -12.75 13.07
C VAL A 232 8.82 -13.93 13.95
N GLN A 233 7.68 -14.57 13.68
CA GLN A 233 7.25 -15.78 14.41
C GLN A 233 8.22 -16.95 14.20
N GLU A 234 8.70 -17.18 12.98
CA GLU A 234 9.67 -18.23 12.66
C GLU A 234 11.00 -18.01 13.38
N ILE A 235 11.52 -16.77 13.37
CA ILE A 235 12.77 -16.42 14.07
C ILE A 235 12.61 -16.63 15.59
N THR A 236 11.50 -16.14 16.16
CA THR A 236 11.24 -16.24 17.61
C THR A 236 10.90 -17.65 18.09
N GLN A 237 10.48 -18.55 17.19
CA GLN A 237 10.30 -19.97 17.49
C GLN A 237 11.61 -20.77 17.33
N LYS A 238 12.46 -20.37 16.38
CA LYS A 238 13.75 -21.02 16.11
C LYS A 238 14.77 -20.76 17.21
N HIS A 239 14.78 -19.54 17.77
CA HIS A 239 15.74 -19.13 18.78
C HIS A 239 15.02 -18.85 20.11
N PRO A 240 15.50 -19.40 21.25
CA PRO A 240 14.83 -19.25 22.53
C PRO A 240 14.95 -17.84 23.12
N LEU A 241 15.92 -17.04 22.69
CA LEU A 241 16.08 -15.62 23.04
C LEU A 241 16.43 -14.82 21.79
N VAL A 242 15.59 -13.82 21.47
CA VAL A 242 15.74 -12.97 20.28
C VAL A 242 15.61 -11.51 20.65
N VAL A 243 16.49 -10.67 20.12
CA VAL A 243 16.51 -9.21 20.33
C VAL A 243 16.34 -8.50 18.98
N PHE A 244 15.17 -7.91 18.74
CA PHE A 244 14.98 -6.99 17.62
C PHE A 244 15.54 -5.62 18.00
N SER A 245 16.51 -5.14 17.22
CA SER A 245 17.37 -4.01 17.56
C SER A 245 17.55 -3.04 16.39
N LYS A 246 18.13 -1.87 16.68
CA LYS A 246 18.79 -1.02 15.69
C LYS A 246 20.21 -0.68 16.13
N THR A 247 21.16 -0.69 15.20
CA THR A 247 22.59 -0.50 15.50
C THR A 247 22.90 0.79 16.28
N PHE A 248 22.21 1.88 15.95
CA PHE A 248 22.42 3.21 16.55
C PHE A 248 21.61 3.46 17.83
N CYS A 249 20.83 2.50 18.32
CA CYS A 249 19.93 2.71 19.45
C CYS A 249 20.63 2.47 20.81
N PRO A 250 20.68 3.47 21.72
CA PRO A 250 21.34 3.33 23.01
C PRO A 250 20.62 2.35 23.96
N HIS A 251 19.29 2.27 23.90
CA HIS A 251 18.52 1.32 24.72
C HIS A 251 18.73 -0.12 24.26
N CYS A 252 18.89 -0.35 22.94
CA CYS A 252 19.23 -1.67 22.41
C CYS A 252 20.59 -2.13 22.92
N LYS A 253 21.59 -1.23 22.88
CA LYS A 253 22.92 -1.53 23.43
C LYS A 253 22.85 -1.91 24.90
N ARG A 254 22.16 -1.10 25.71
CA ARG A 254 22.00 -1.36 27.15
C ARG A 254 21.37 -2.72 27.45
N ALA A 255 20.33 -3.11 26.70
CA ALA A 255 19.68 -4.42 26.88
C ALA A 255 20.59 -5.59 26.47
N LYS A 256 21.35 -5.46 25.37
CA LYS A 256 22.33 -6.47 24.94
C LYS A 256 23.45 -6.62 25.97
N ASP A 257 23.98 -5.51 26.49
CA ASP A 257 25.04 -5.51 27.49
C ASP A 257 24.60 -6.26 28.77
N LEU A 258 23.34 -6.07 29.20
CA LEU A 258 22.77 -6.82 30.33
C LEU A 258 22.70 -8.32 30.03
N LEU A 259 22.16 -8.71 28.88
CA LEU A 259 22.03 -10.13 28.51
C LEU A 259 23.42 -10.80 28.40
N GLN A 260 24.40 -10.10 27.83
CA GLN A 260 25.79 -10.56 27.78
C GLN A 260 26.41 -10.69 29.17
N LEU A 261 26.14 -9.74 30.08
CA LEU A 261 26.61 -9.80 31.46
C LEU A 261 26.09 -11.06 32.18
N LEU A 262 24.84 -11.46 31.90
CA LEU A 262 24.23 -12.69 32.42
C LEU A 262 24.77 -13.96 31.77
N GLY A 263 25.61 -13.83 30.74
CA GLY A 263 26.14 -14.94 29.96
C GLY A 263 25.10 -15.59 29.06
N ALA A 264 24.01 -14.88 28.71
CA ALA A 264 22.95 -15.37 27.86
C ALA A 264 23.36 -15.36 26.38
N GLU A 265 23.12 -16.47 25.69
CA GLU A 265 23.23 -16.53 24.23
C GLU A 265 21.92 -16.08 23.57
N PHE A 266 21.99 -15.14 22.62
CA PHE A 266 20.80 -14.58 21.96
C PHE A 266 21.03 -14.23 20.50
N GLU A 267 19.96 -14.34 19.72
CA GLU A 267 19.93 -13.91 18.32
C GLU A 267 19.59 -12.42 18.23
N VAL A 268 20.32 -11.67 17.39
CA VAL A 268 20.07 -10.24 17.18
C VAL A 268 19.61 -9.98 15.76
N VAL A 269 18.42 -9.39 15.62
CA VAL A 269 17.91 -8.94 14.33
C VAL A 269 18.00 -7.41 14.25
N GLU A 270 18.98 -6.90 13.50
CA GLU A 270 19.17 -5.46 13.27
C GLU A 270 18.23 -4.96 12.17
N LEU A 271 17.13 -4.33 12.58
CA LEU A 271 16.08 -3.87 11.67
C LEU A 271 16.59 -2.84 10.66
N ASP A 272 17.60 -2.06 11.02
CA ASP A 272 18.16 -1.02 10.15
C ASP A 272 19.03 -1.55 9.00
N HIS A 273 19.39 -2.82 9.00
CA HIS A 273 20.08 -3.48 7.89
C HIS A 273 19.12 -4.25 6.96
N THR A 274 17.83 -4.25 7.26
CA THR A 274 16.81 -4.90 6.42
C THR A 274 16.24 -3.93 5.37
N ASP A 275 15.89 -4.46 4.20
CA ASP A 275 15.30 -3.68 3.09
C ASP A 275 13.88 -3.16 3.39
N ASP A 276 13.22 -3.69 4.44
CA ASP A 276 11.81 -3.44 4.77
C ASP A 276 11.59 -3.11 6.25
N LYS A 277 12.26 -2.05 6.70
CA LYS A 277 12.23 -1.56 8.09
C LYS A 277 10.80 -1.30 8.60
N ASP A 278 9.95 -0.75 7.74
CA ASP A 278 8.56 -0.44 8.07
C ASP A 278 7.70 -1.70 8.21
N GLY A 279 7.95 -2.72 7.38
CA GLY A 279 7.26 -4.01 7.45
C GLY A 279 7.51 -4.73 8.78
N TYR A 280 8.78 -4.80 9.20
CA TYR A 280 9.15 -5.37 10.50
C TYR A 280 8.60 -4.57 11.69
N ALA A 281 8.66 -3.23 11.64
CA ALA A 281 8.09 -2.41 12.70
C ALA A 281 6.58 -2.62 12.85
N MET A 282 5.84 -2.76 11.74
CA MET A 282 4.42 -3.08 11.77
C MET A 282 4.16 -4.50 12.30
N ALA A 283 4.95 -5.49 11.87
CA ALA A 283 4.82 -6.87 12.35
C ALA A 283 5.04 -6.99 13.86
N LEU A 284 6.03 -6.28 14.41
CA LEU A 284 6.27 -6.24 15.85
C LEU A 284 5.12 -5.58 16.61
N VAL A 285 4.52 -4.50 16.08
CA VAL A 285 3.32 -3.89 16.67
C VAL A 285 2.15 -4.85 16.68
N GLU A 286 1.95 -5.61 15.59
CA GLU A 286 0.86 -6.57 15.50
C GLU A 286 1.03 -7.73 16.49
N LEU A 287 2.25 -8.21 16.69
CA LEU A 287 2.55 -9.33 17.59
C LEU A 287 2.64 -8.93 19.06
N THR A 288 3.12 -7.73 19.37
CA THR A 288 3.50 -7.33 20.74
C THR A 288 2.80 -6.08 21.25
N GLY A 289 2.15 -5.32 20.36
CA GLY A 289 1.65 -3.98 20.65
C GLY A 289 2.75 -2.90 20.71
N GLN A 290 4.04 -3.27 20.62
CA GLN A 290 5.16 -2.36 20.78
C GLN A 290 5.82 -1.99 19.43
N LYS A 291 5.91 -0.69 19.17
CA LYS A 291 6.57 -0.14 17.96
C LYS A 291 8.07 0.12 18.14
N THR A 292 8.50 0.26 19.38
CA THR A 292 9.86 0.69 19.74
C THR A 292 10.83 -0.48 19.78
N VAL A 293 12.10 -0.19 19.48
CA VAL A 293 13.21 -1.10 19.75
C VAL A 293 13.92 -0.68 21.04
N PRO A 294 14.52 -1.60 21.81
CA PRO A 294 14.55 -3.05 21.55
C PRO A 294 13.18 -3.68 21.80
N ASN A 295 12.89 -4.79 21.09
CA ASN A 295 11.76 -5.67 21.38
C ASN A 295 12.33 -7.08 21.57
N ILE A 296 12.17 -7.63 22.77
CA ILE A 296 12.89 -8.82 23.21
C ILE A 296 11.88 -9.96 23.40
N PHE A 297 12.21 -11.13 22.84
CA PHE A 297 11.40 -12.34 22.93
C PHE A 297 12.15 -13.44 23.67
N ILE A 298 11.46 -14.09 24.60
CA ILE A 298 11.94 -15.26 25.36
C ILE A 298 10.94 -16.40 25.14
N GLY A 299 11.40 -17.53 24.60
CA GLY A 299 10.56 -18.69 24.30
C GLY A 299 9.37 -18.37 23.41
N GLY A 300 9.56 -17.52 22.40
CA GLY A 300 8.50 -17.07 21.49
C GLY A 300 7.53 -16.04 22.06
N LYS A 301 7.69 -15.60 23.32
CA LYS A 301 6.85 -14.55 23.94
C LYS A 301 7.61 -13.25 24.07
N SER A 302 6.99 -12.13 23.69
CA SER A 302 7.58 -10.81 23.91
C SER A 302 7.55 -10.45 25.39
N ILE A 303 8.69 -10.00 25.91
CA ILE A 303 8.83 -9.47 27.28
C ILE A 303 8.90 -7.94 27.30
N GLY A 304 8.77 -7.29 26.13
CA GLY A 304 8.82 -5.83 26.00
C GLY A 304 10.19 -5.31 25.60
N GLY A 305 10.52 -4.12 26.10
CA GLY A 305 11.73 -3.39 25.75
C GLY A 305 12.87 -3.49 26.76
N ALA A 306 13.79 -2.52 26.69
CA ALA A 306 14.95 -2.48 27.57
C ALA A 306 14.52 -2.35 29.04
N ASP A 307 13.65 -1.39 29.33
CA ASP A 307 13.24 -1.11 30.71
C ASP A 307 12.49 -2.31 31.33
N ASP A 308 11.63 -2.98 30.57
CA ASP A 308 10.95 -4.21 30.99
C ASP A 308 11.95 -5.33 31.32
N THR A 309 12.99 -5.48 30.50
CA THR A 309 14.05 -6.46 30.73
C THR A 309 14.86 -6.16 32.00
N PHE A 310 15.20 -4.90 32.24
CA PHE A 310 15.88 -4.47 33.46
C PHE A 310 15.01 -4.67 34.70
N ASN A 311 13.72 -4.37 34.60
CA ASN A 311 12.77 -4.59 35.69
C ASN A 311 12.66 -6.09 36.04
N LEU A 312 12.55 -6.96 35.04
CA LEU A 312 12.54 -8.41 35.25
C LEU A 312 13.84 -8.93 35.88
N HIS A 313 14.99 -8.32 35.54
CA HIS A 313 16.26 -8.66 36.16
C HIS A 313 16.31 -8.22 37.62
N ASN A 314 15.92 -6.98 37.93
CA ASN A 314 15.89 -6.44 39.29
C ASN A 314 14.92 -7.20 40.19
N GLU A 315 13.82 -7.72 39.63
CA GLU A 315 12.86 -8.58 40.33
C GLU A 315 13.35 -10.04 40.50
N GLY A 316 14.53 -10.39 39.98
CA GLY A 316 15.07 -11.76 40.03
C GLY A 316 14.34 -12.76 39.13
N LYS A 317 13.43 -12.30 38.26
CA LYS A 317 12.58 -13.16 37.41
C LYS A 317 13.21 -13.49 36.06
N LEU A 318 14.12 -12.64 35.58
CA LEU A 318 14.71 -12.81 34.24
C LEU A 318 15.55 -14.10 34.12
N CYS A 319 16.39 -14.39 35.11
CA CYS A 319 17.24 -15.58 35.11
C CYS A 319 16.43 -16.90 35.10
N PRO A 320 15.41 -17.09 35.96
CA PRO A 320 14.51 -18.24 35.86
C PRO A 320 13.85 -18.40 34.48
N LEU A 321 13.42 -17.30 33.86
CA LEU A 321 12.78 -17.34 32.54
C LEU A 321 13.75 -17.81 31.45
N LEU A 322 15.01 -17.35 31.47
CA LEU A 322 16.04 -17.76 30.52
C LEU A 322 16.37 -19.26 30.66
N VAL A 323 16.56 -19.73 31.89
CA VAL A 323 16.85 -21.14 32.16
C VAL A 323 15.67 -22.04 31.77
N GLN A 324 14.43 -21.59 32.02
CA GLN A 324 13.22 -22.34 31.67
C GLN A 324 13.10 -22.62 30.17
N VAL A 325 13.55 -21.69 29.32
CA VAL A 325 13.51 -21.84 27.86
C VAL A 325 14.81 -22.45 27.28
N GLY A 326 15.72 -22.89 28.15
CA GLY A 326 16.96 -23.56 27.75
C GLY A 326 18.07 -22.61 27.28
N VAL A 327 18.00 -21.32 27.61
CA VAL A 327 19.09 -20.38 27.32
C VAL A 327 20.18 -20.54 28.38
N PRO A 328 21.44 -20.82 28.00
CA PRO A 328 22.54 -20.87 28.96
C PRO A 328 22.73 -19.47 29.55
N ALA A 329 22.74 -19.35 30.88
CA ALA A 329 22.94 -18.09 31.59
C ALA A 329 23.94 -18.29 32.74
N SER A 330 25.22 -18.39 32.40
CA SER A 330 26.30 -18.81 33.31
C SER A 330 26.53 -17.89 34.51
N ASN A 331 26.14 -16.62 34.40
CA ASN A 331 26.34 -15.61 35.45
C ASN A 331 25.04 -15.25 36.17
N CYS A 332 23.96 -16.01 35.97
CA CYS A 332 22.73 -15.85 36.73
C CYS A 332 22.90 -16.38 38.14
N VAL A 333 22.79 -15.49 39.14
CA VAL A 333 22.64 -15.88 40.54
C VAL A 333 21.16 -16.20 40.75
N LEU A 334 20.84 -17.50 40.81
CA LEU A 334 19.50 -18.02 41.12
C LEU A 334 19.19 -17.90 42.62
#